data_AF-A0A2F0A508-F1
#
_entry.id   AF-A0A2F0A508-F1
#
_cell.length_a   1.000
_cell.length_b   1.000
_cell.length_c   1.000
_cell.angle_alpha   90.00
_cell.angle_beta   90.00
_cell.angle_gamma   90.00
#
_symmetry.space_group_name_H-M   'P 1'
#
loop_
_entity.id
_entity.type
_entity.pdbx_description
1 polymer ?
#
loop_
_entity_poly.entity_id
_entity_poly.type
_entity_poly.pdbx_seq_one_letter_code
_entity_poly.pdbx_strand_id
1 'polypeptide(L)'
;LLLQQEIPENTVKYACELAMKHSLKVIMNPSPIKPTFNIDNFPCDVLILNEVESEQLSGYKDPIRSIEAINNLGVNSIIITQGPDPILLKHNSNDIFEFSPPSVKAVDTVGAGDTFAGFFTSALSKGKTIQKAVKIAGVAASISVTKSGAQGAIPSKKEIESFF
;
A
#
# COMPACT_ATOMS: atom_id res chain seq x y z
N LEU A 1 -3.29 -1.73 -12.47
CA LEU A 1 -1.82 -1.80 -12.58
C LEU A 1 -1.22 -1.42 -11.24
N LEU A 2 -0.35 -2.27 -10.67
CA LEU A 2 0.45 -1.92 -9.51
C LEU A 2 1.80 -1.39 -9.99
N LEU A 3 2.21 -0.24 -9.48
CA LEU A 3 3.47 0.44 -9.83
C LEU A 3 4.31 0.69 -8.57
N GLN A 4 5.62 0.57 -8.75
CA GLN A 4 6.65 0.85 -7.74
C GLN A 4 7.82 1.64 -8.36
N GLN A 5 8.69 2.22 -7.54
CA GLN A 5 9.78 3.13 -7.97
C GLN A 5 11.14 2.43 -8.20
N GLU A 6 11.14 1.10 -8.33
CA GLU A 6 12.34 0.26 -8.46
C GLU A 6 12.90 0.11 -9.89
N ILE A 7 12.25 0.73 -10.87
CA ILE A 7 12.72 0.81 -12.26
C ILE A 7 12.91 2.28 -12.64
N PRO A 8 13.48 2.59 -13.83
CA PRO A 8 13.65 3.97 -14.26
C PRO A 8 12.33 4.75 -14.18
N GLU A 9 12.38 5.95 -13.59
CA GLU A 9 11.19 6.75 -13.28
C GLU A 9 10.36 7.06 -14.53
N ASN A 10 11.02 7.34 -15.66
CA ASN A 10 10.37 7.54 -16.95
C ASN A 10 9.58 6.31 -17.41
N THR A 11 10.03 5.09 -17.09
CA THR A 11 9.32 3.85 -17.39
C THR A 11 8.07 3.71 -16.51
N VAL A 12 8.17 4.03 -15.22
CA VAL A 12 7.03 4.04 -14.29
C VAL A 12 5.99 5.06 -14.76
N LYS A 13 6.43 6.27 -15.12
CA LYS A 13 5.58 7.35 -15.62
C LYS A 13 4.86 6.93 -16.90
N TYR A 14 5.58 6.41 -17.88
CA TYR A 14 5.00 5.92 -19.12
C TYR A 14 3.95 4.81 -18.87
N ALA A 15 4.23 3.85 -18.00
CA ALA A 15 3.30 2.79 -17.64
C ALA A 15 2.04 3.34 -16.93
N CYS A 16 2.20 4.34 -16.06
CA CYS A 16 1.11 5.05 -15.40
C CYS A 16 0.19 5.74 -16.42
N GLU A 17 0.76 6.56 -17.30
CA GLU A 17 0.03 7.27 -18.35
C GLU A 17 -0.73 6.31 -19.28
N LEU A 18 -0.09 5.19 -19.65
CA LEU A 18 -0.72 4.16 -20.48
C LEU A 18 -1.90 3.49 -19.74
N ALA A 19 -1.75 3.17 -18.47
CA ALA A 19 -2.82 2.59 -17.67
C ALA A 19 -4.02 3.53 -17.56
N MET A 20 -3.78 4.82 -17.30
CA MET A 20 -4.81 5.85 -17.24
C MET A 20 -5.54 6.01 -18.58
N LYS A 21 -4.80 6.02 -19.70
CA LYS A 21 -5.38 6.09 -21.06
C LYS A 21 -6.32 4.91 -21.35
N HIS A 22 -6.04 3.74 -20.77
CA HIS A 22 -6.87 2.55 -20.91
C HIS A 22 -7.90 2.37 -19.79
N SER A 23 -8.11 3.40 -18.95
CA SER A 23 -9.05 3.37 -17.82
C SER A 23 -8.79 2.21 -16.85
N LEU A 24 -7.52 1.79 -16.74
CA LEU A 24 -7.11 0.79 -15.76
C LEU A 24 -6.93 1.47 -14.41
N LYS A 25 -7.44 0.84 -13.36
CA LYS A 25 -7.18 1.27 -11.98
C LYS A 25 -5.67 1.24 -11.70
N VAL A 26 -5.10 2.36 -11.25
CA VAL A 26 -3.68 2.51 -10.91
C VAL A 26 -3.51 2.47 -9.40
N ILE A 27 -2.63 1.59 -8.93
CA ILE A 27 -2.19 1.48 -7.54
C ILE A 27 -0.71 1.83 -7.53
N MET A 28 -0.34 2.86 -6.77
CA MET A 28 1.03 3.31 -6.64
C MET A 28 1.54 3.01 -5.24
N ASN A 29 2.61 2.25 -5.13
CA ASN A 29 3.43 2.18 -3.92
C ASN A 29 4.78 2.81 -4.28
N PRO A 30 5.02 4.10 -3.96
CA PRO A 30 6.19 4.81 -4.45
C PRO A 30 7.44 4.46 -3.65
N SER A 31 7.67 3.17 -3.36
CA SER A 31 8.82 2.71 -2.59
C SER A 31 9.99 2.33 -3.51
N PRO A 32 11.23 2.71 -3.17
CA PRO A 32 11.56 3.80 -2.25
C PRO A 32 11.13 5.17 -2.83
N ILE A 33 10.63 6.08 -1.99
CA ILE A 33 10.20 7.39 -2.48
C ILE A 33 11.41 8.25 -2.81
N LYS A 34 11.44 8.75 -4.04
CA LYS A 34 12.51 9.63 -4.52
C LYS A 34 12.20 11.07 -4.14
N PRO A 35 13.20 11.94 -3.93
CA PRO A 35 12.97 13.37 -3.70
C PRO A 35 12.22 14.07 -4.84
N THR A 36 12.25 13.49 -6.04
CA THR A 36 11.53 13.96 -7.24
C THR A 36 10.08 13.51 -7.31
N PHE A 37 9.63 12.62 -6.41
CA PHE A 37 8.28 12.08 -6.45
C PHE A 37 7.26 13.18 -6.20
N ASN A 38 6.32 13.32 -7.13
CA ASN A 38 5.17 14.19 -7.01
C ASN A 38 3.95 13.42 -7.52
N ILE A 39 2.86 13.44 -6.75
CA ILE A 39 1.60 12.79 -7.11
C ILE A 39 1.05 13.25 -8.46
N ASP A 40 1.29 14.51 -8.85
CA ASP A 40 0.87 15.07 -10.14
C ASP A 40 1.54 14.35 -11.32
N ASN A 41 2.77 13.87 -11.12
CA ASN A 41 3.50 13.09 -12.13
C ASN A 41 3.06 11.61 -12.16
N PHE A 42 2.39 11.15 -11.12
CA PHE A 42 1.99 9.76 -10.92
C PHE A 42 0.52 9.67 -10.46
N PRO A 43 -0.44 10.11 -11.30
CA PRO A 43 -1.85 10.05 -10.95
C PRO A 43 -2.27 8.61 -10.67
N CYS A 44 -2.93 8.37 -9.54
CA CYS A 44 -3.31 7.04 -9.11
C CYS A 44 -4.64 7.03 -8.35
N ASP A 45 -5.32 5.87 -8.38
CA ASP A 45 -6.57 5.66 -7.64
C ASP A 45 -6.32 5.27 -6.18
N VAL A 46 -5.20 4.58 -5.93
CA VAL A 46 -4.77 4.14 -4.61
C VAL A 46 -3.28 4.41 -4.43
N LEU A 47 -2.94 5.09 -3.36
CA LEU A 47 -1.58 5.30 -2.91
C LEU A 47 -1.31 4.47 -1.65
N ILE A 48 -0.26 3.64 -1.67
CA ILE A 48 0.17 2.82 -0.53
C ILE A 48 1.52 3.34 -0.06
N LEU A 49 1.60 3.79 1.19
CA LEU A 49 2.79 4.37 1.80
C LEU A 49 3.10 3.64 3.12
N ASN A 50 4.36 3.60 3.49
CA ASN A 50 4.73 3.40 4.90
C ASN A 50 4.78 4.75 5.66
N GLU A 51 5.05 4.72 6.96
CA GLU A 51 5.15 5.92 7.79
C GLU A 51 6.18 6.93 7.27
N VAL A 52 7.37 6.45 6.92
CA VAL A 52 8.47 7.29 6.43
C VAL A 52 8.10 7.98 5.12
N GLU A 53 7.55 7.23 4.17
CA GLU A 53 7.11 7.75 2.87
C GLU A 53 5.94 8.72 3.02
N SER A 54 5.03 8.45 3.96
CA SER A 54 3.91 9.34 4.26
C SER A 54 4.38 10.66 4.87
N GLU A 55 5.37 10.64 5.76
CA GLU A 55 6.00 11.83 6.33
C GLU A 55 6.75 12.62 5.26
N GLN A 56 7.50 11.94 4.38
CA GLN A 56 8.22 12.59 3.28
C GLN A 56 7.29 13.30 2.30
N LEU A 57 6.11 12.74 2.03
CA LEU A 57 5.15 13.33 1.11
C LEU A 57 4.29 14.43 1.78
N SER A 58 3.92 14.25 3.05
CA SER A 58 2.99 15.15 3.75
C SER A 58 3.68 16.28 4.52
N GLY A 59 4.93 16.07 4.95
CA GLY A 59 5.64 16.92 5.91
C GLY A 59 5.23 16.70 7.38
N TYR A 60 4.37 15.71 7.67
CA TYR A 60 3.88 15.41 9.01
C TYR A 60 4.34 14.02 9.47
N LYS A 61 4.87 13.94 10.69
CA LYS A 61 5.21 12.66 11.30
C LYS A 61 3.98 11.89 11.80
N ASP A 62 2.92 12.60 12.15
CA ASP A 62 1.66 12.00 12.61
C ASP A 62 0.90 11.38 11.42
N PRO A 63 0.66 10.06 11.41
CA PRO A 63 0.07 9.38 10.25
C PRO A 63 -1.36 9.80 9.91
N ILE A 64 -2.15 10.21 10.92
CA ILE A 64 -3.50 10.77 10.71
C ILE A 64 -3.41 12.15 10.03
N ARG A 65 -2.49 13.01 10.45
CA ARG A 65 -2.26 14.29 9.75
C ARG A 65 -1.70 14.07 8.35
N SER A 66 -0.81 13.09 8.18
CA SER A 66 -0.27 12.73 6.87
C SER A 66 -1.35 12.31 5.90
N ILE A 67 -2.25 11.42 6.30
CA ILE A 67 -3.29 10.92 5.40
C ILE A 67 -4.27 12.02 4.98
N GLU A 68 -4.60 12.95 5.88
CA GLU A 68 -5.43 14.12 5.56
C GLU A 68 -4.72 15.10 4.60
N ALA A 69 -3.44 15.41 4.87
CA ALA A 69 -2.65 16.28 4.02
C ALA A 69 -2.49 15.72 2.60
N ILE A 70 -2.24 14.42 2.47
CA ILE A 70 -2.12 13.74 1.17
C ILE A 70 -3.49 13.67 0.45
N ASN A 71 -4.60 13.49 1.19
CA ASN A 71 -5.93 13.47 0.58
C ASN A 71 -6.29 14.83 -0.05
N ASN A 72 -5.83 15.93 0.54
CA ASN A 72 -5.97 17.28 -0.03
C ASN A 72 -5.20 17.47 -1.35
N LEU A 73 -4.28 16.57 -1.71
CA LEU A 73 -3.62 16.54 -3.02
C LEU A 73 -4.48 15.85 -4.10
N GLY A 74 -5.69 15.39 -3.77
CA GLY A 74 -6.63 14.81 -4.73
C GLY A 74 -6.56 13.28 -4.88
N VAL A 75 -5.84 12.58 -4.00
CA VAL A 75 -5.77 11.11 -4.00
C VAL A 75 -7.02 10.51 -3.37
N ASN A 76 -7.77 9.73 -4.14
CA ASN A 76 -9.03 9.14 -3.69
C ASN A 76 -8.85 8.11 -2.58
N SER A 77 -7.83 7.24 -2.67
CA SER A 77 -7.59 6.22 -1.65
C SER A 77 -6.15 6.25 -1.20
N ILE A 78 -5.94 6.37 0.11
CA ILE A 78 -4.60 6.39 0.70
C ILE A 78 -4.56 5.33 1.77
N ILE A 79 -3.49 4.53 1.76
CA ILE A 79 -3.21 3.51 2.76
C ILE A 79 -1.85 3.82 3.38
N ILE A 80 -1.79 3.90 4.70
CA ILE A 80 -0.54 4.01 5.45
C ILE A 80 -0.34 2.74 6.27
N THR A 81 0.72 2.00 5.96
CA THR A 81 1.17 0.83 6.74
C THR A 81 2.16 1.27 7.82
N GLN A 82 2.00 0.78 9.04
CA GLN A 82 2.73 1.26 10.23
C GLN A 82 3.44 0.12 10.98
N GLY A 83 4.01 -0.84 10.25
CA GLY A 83 4.64 -2.02 10.86
C GLY A 83 3.68 -2.78 11.78
N PRO A 84 3.92 -2.84 13.11
CA PRO A 84 3.03 -3.49 14.07
C PRO A 84 1.76 -2.67 14.41
N ASP A 85 1.73 -1.38 14.10
CA ASP A 85 0.61 -0.49 14.41
C ASP A 85 -0.54 -0.62 13.39
N PRO A 86 -1.74 -0.11 13.68
CA PRO A 86 -2.88 -0.24 12.79
C PRO A 86 -2.62 0.30 11.38
N ILE A 87 -3.14 -0.36 10.35
CA ILE A 87 -3.12 0.17 8.99
C ILE A 87 -4.23 1.23 8.89
N LEU A 88 -3.87 2.42 8.40
CA LEU A 88 -4.83 3.48 8.12
C LEU A 88 -5.26 3.43 6.67
N LEU A 89 -6.56 3.62 6.42
CA LEU A 89 -7.15 3.77 5.10
C LEU A 89 -8.07 4.97 5.10
N LYS A 90 -7.84 5.92 4.20
CA LYS A 90 -8.81 6.94 3.83
C LYS A 90 -9.28 6.67 2.41
N HIS A 91 -10.59 6.59 2.21
CA HIS A 91 -11.18 6.32 0.89
C HIS A 91 -12.30 7.32 0.60
N ASN A 92 -12.10 8.15 -0.42
CA ASN A 92 -12.89 9.33 -0.73
C ASN A 92 -12.94 10.29 0.47
N SER A 93 -14.03 11.05 0.61
CA SER A 93 -14.25 11.98 1.73
C SER A 93 -14.74 11.30 3.02
N ASN A 94 -14.55 9.99 3.17
CA ASN A 94 -14.97 9.26 4.36
C ASN A 94 -13.99 9.46 5.52
N ASP A 95 -14.44 9.06 6.72
CA ASP A 95 -13.59 8.90 7.89
C ASP A 95 -12.47 7.89 7.66
N ILE A 96 -11.40 8.03 8.42
CA ILE A 96 -10.26 7.11 8.40
C ILE A 96 -10.73 5.76 8.97
N PHE A 97 -10.55 4.71 8.17
CA PHE A 97 -10.71 3.33 8.59
C PHE A 97 -9.39 2.81 9.15
N GLU A 98 -9.44 2.24 10.35
CA GLU A 98 -8.29 1.61 10.99
C GLU A 98 -8.44 0.09 11.04
N PHE A 99 -7.35 -0.62 10.76
CA PHE A 99 -7.30 -2.07 10.92
C PHE A 99 -6.01 -2.49 11.60
N SER A 100 -6.11 -3.05 12.81
CA SER A 100 -5.00 -3.72 13.48
C SER A 100 -4.83 -5.13 12.90
N PRO A 101 -3.74 -5.40 12.14
CA PRO A 101 -3.46 -6.75 11.68
C PRO A 101 -3.04 -7.65 12.88
N PRO A 102 -3.00 -8.98 12.70
CA PRO A 102 -2.60 -9.89 13.76
C PRO A 102 -1.21 -9.55 14.30
N SER A 103 -1.08 -9.49 15.62
CA SER A 103 0.21 -9.34 16.29
C SER A 103 1.00 -10.63 16.17
N VAL A 104 2.24 -10.52 15.70
CA VAL A 104 3.13 -11.65 15.43
C VAL A 104 4.54 -11.33 15.90
N LYS A 105 5.34 -12.37 16.14
CA LYS A 105 6.77 -12.22 16.36
C LYS A 105 7.48 -12.14 15.00
N ALA A 106 7.98 -10.96 14.65
CA ALA A 106 8.76 -10.78 13.43
C ALA A 106 10.10 -11.52 13.52
N VAL A 107 10.43 -12.25 12.46
CA VAL A 107 11.71 -12.91 12.22
C VAL A 107 12.51 -12.12 11.19
N ASP A 108 11.85 -11.67 10.12
CA ASP A 108 12.45 -10.93 9.02
C ASP A 108 11.35 -10.06 8.38
N THR A 109 11.58 -8.76 8.19
CA THR A 109 10.55 -7.84 7.65
C THR A 109 10.70 -7.57 6.16
N VAL A 110 11.72 -8.15 5.52
CA VAL A 110 11.99 -7.94 4.09
C VAL A 110 10.81 -8.43 3.25
N GLY A 111 10.32 -7.58 2.34
CA GLY A 111 9.22 -7.90 1.44
C GLY A 111 7.81 -7.82 2.05
N ALA A 112 7.67 -7.35 3.30
CA ALA A 112 6.35 -7.16 3.92
C ALA A 112 5.49 -6.14 3.15
N GLY A 113 6.11 -5.04 2.70
CA GLY A 113 5.45 -4.02 1.86
C GLY A 113 5.00 -4.57 0.51
N ASP A 114 5.86 -5.34 -0.17
CA ASP A 114 5.52 -5.99 -1.44
C ASP A 114 4.41 -7.02 -1.28
N THR A 115 4.46 -7.80 -0.19
CA THR A 115 3.42 -8.75 0.16
C THR A 115 2.09 -8.02 0.37
N PHE A 116 2.09 -6.92 1.12
CA PHE A 116 0.91 -6.09 1.31
C PHE A 116 0.37 -5.57 -0.02
N ALA A 117 1.20 -4.89 -0.83
CA ALA A 117 0.79 -4.30 -2.10
C ALA A 117 0.25 -5.34 -3.09
N GLY A 118 0.92 -6.50 -3.18
CA GLY A 118 0.51 -7.61 -4.03
C GLY A 118 -0.84 -8.22 -3.62
N PHE A 119 -1.01 -8.53 -2.33
CA PHE A 119 -2.28 -9.08 -1.82
C PHE A 119 -3.43 -8.08 -1.87
N PHE A 120 -3.16 -6.80 -1.57
CA PHE A 120 -4.13 -5.72 -1.72
C PHE A 120 -4.62 -5.64 -3.17
N THR A 121 -3.69 -5.58 -4.12
CA THR A 121 -3.99 -5.51 -5.56
C THR A 121 -4.77 -6.74 -6.02
N SER A 122 -4.38 -7.94 -5.58
CA SER A 122 -5.05 -9.20 -5.91
C SER A 122 -6.47 -9.28 -5.34
N ALA A 123 -6.69 -8.81 -4.11
CA ALA A 123 -8.02 -8.79 -3.51
C ALA A 123 -8.93 -7.78 -4.22
N LEU A 124 -8.42 -6.59 -4.54
CA LEU A 124 -9.17 -5.54 -5.22
C LEU A 124 -9.53 -5.96 -6.65
N SER A 125 -8.62 -6.60 -7.39
CA SER A 125 -8.88 -7.10 -8.75
C SER A 125 -9.93 -8.21 -8.79
N LYS A 126 -10.12 -8.93 -7.68
CA LYS A 126 -11.18 -9.94 -7.48
C LYS A 126 -12.51 -9.34 -6.99
N GLY A 127 -12.66 -8.01 -7.05
CA GLY A 127 -13.91 -7.32 -6.70
C GLY A 127 -14.19 -7.24 -5.20
N LYS A 128 -13.19 -7.46 -4.33
CA LYS A 128 -13.36 -7.22 -2.89
C LYS A 128 -13.45 -5.72 -2.61
N THR A 129 -14.16 -5.35 -1.55
CA THR A 129 -14.17 -3.96 -1.07
C THR A 129 -12.76 -3.55 -0.63
N ILE A 130 -12.46 -2.25 -0.69
CA ILE A 130 -11.15 -1.72 -0.32
C ILE A 130 -10.78 -2.05 1.13
N GLN A 131 -11.73 -1.99 2.06
CA GLN A 131 -11.51 -2.37 3.46
C GLN A 131 -11.19 -3.87 3.58
N LYS A 132 -11.88 -4.74 2.83
CA LYS A 132 -11.59 -6.18 2.85
C LYS A 132 -10.23 -6.48 2.21
N ALA A 133 -9.85 -5.74 1.17
CA ALA A 133 -8.52 -5.84 0.57
C ALA A 133 -7.42 -5.44 1.55
N VAL A 134 -7.58 -4.34 2.30
CA VAL A 134 -6.66 -3.94 3.38
C VAL A 134 -6.54 -5.02 4.44
N LYS A 135 -7.66 -5.60 4.89
CA LYS A 135 -7.63 -6.70 5.88
C LYS A 135 -6.84 -7.90 5.39
N ILE A 136 -7.08 -8.35 4.16
CA ILE A 136 -6.38 -9.49 3.55
C ILE A 136 -4.89 -9.20 3.42
N ALA A 137 -4.54 -8.00 2.93
CA ALA A 137 -3.16 -7.58 2.74
C ALA A 137 -2.41 -7.44 4.07
N GLY A 138 -3.04 -6.87 5.09
CA GLY A 138 -2.47 -6.74 6.43
C GLY A 138 -2.19 -8.09 7.07
N VAL A 139 -3.14 -9.03 7.00
CA VAL A 139 -2.92 -10.41 7.46
C VAL A 139 -1.77 -11.08 6.70
N ALA A 140 -1.72 -10.93 5.36
CA ALA A 140 -0.66 -11.51 4.56
C ALA A 140 0.73 -10.95 4.92
N ALA A 141 0.83 -9.64 5.13
CA ALA A 141 2.05 -8.99 5.59
C ALA A 141 2.47 -9.50 6.98
N SER A 142 1.55 -9.59 7.94
CA SER A 142 1.82 -10.18 9.26
C SER A 142 2.36 -11.61 9.15
N ILE A 143 1.80 -12.47 8.29
CA ILE A 143 2.32 -13.84 8.14
C ILE A 143 3.71 -13.80 7.50
N SER A 144 3.94 -12.95 6.49
CA SER A 144 5.23 -12.89 5.80
C SER A 144 6.38 -12.59 6.74
N VAL A 145 6.18 -11.69 7.73
CA VAL A 145 7.27 -11.33 8.63
C VAL A 145 7.66 -12.42 9.62
N THR A 146 6.90 -13.52 9.72
CA THR A 146 7.20 -14.66 10.59
C THR A 146 8.17 -15.67 9.97
N LYS A 147 8.51 -15.50 8.69
CA LYS A 147 9.41 -16.36 7.91
C LYS A 147 10.58 -15.52 7.40
N SER A 148 11.72 -16.15 7.11
CA SER A 148 12.88 -15.44 6.55
C SER A 148 12.83 -15.41 5.02
N GLY A 149 13.35 -14.31 4.45
CA GLY A 149 13.46 -14.08 3.01
C GLY A 149 12.23 -13.42 2.40
N ALA A 150 12.39 -12.76 1.25
CA ALA A 150 11.31 -12.02 0.59
C ALA A 150 10.23 -12.94 -0.02
N GLN A 151 10.47 -13.46 -1.23
CA GLN A 151 9.48 -14.24 -1.96
C GLN A 151 9.12 -15.56 -1.25
N GLY A 152 10.08 -16.18 -0.58
CA GLY A 152 9.87 -17.42 0.18
C GLY A 152 8.97 -17.26 1.41
N ALA A 153 8.82 -16.04 1.92
CA ALA A 153 7.95 -15.74 3.06
C ALA A 153 6.50 -15.44 2.65
N ILE A 154 6.22 -15.21 1.37
CA ILE A 154 4.88 -14.88 0.88
C ILE A 154 3.91 -16.01 1.26
N PRO A 155 2.83 -15.72 2.03
CA PRO A 155 1.91 -16.75 2.48
C PRO A 155 1.04 -17.30 1.37
N SER A 156 0.58 -18.53 1.54
CA SER A 156 -0.47 -19.12 0.72
C SER A 156 -1.85 -18.56 1.08
N LYS A 157 -2.81 -18.73 0.17
CA LYS A 157 -4.22 -18.39 0.42
C LYS A 157 -4.77 -19.08 1.67
N LYS A 158 -4.41 -20.36 1.89
CA LYS A 158 -4.89 -21.14 3.03
C LYS A 158 -4.41 -20.57 4.37
N GLU A 159 -3.16 -20.13 4.43
CA GLU A 159 -2.58 -19.51 5.63
C GLU A 159 -3.27 -18.17 5.96
N ILE A 160 -3.67 -17.40 4.95
CA ILE A 160 -4.44 -16.16 5.16
C ILE A 160 -5.86 -16.48 5.62
N GLU A 161 -6.51 -17.50 5.03
CA GLU A 161 -7.88 -17.88 5.37
C GLU A 161 -8.04 -18.37 6.81
N SER A 162 -7.00 -18.95 7.42
CA SER A 162 -7.06 -19.35 8.83
C SER A 162 -7.15 -18.19 9.85
N PHE A 163 -7.07 -16.94 9.40
CA PHE A 163 -7.20 -15.74 10.24
C PHE A 163 -8.57 -15.04 10.12
N PHE A 164 -9.51 -15.58 9.31
CA PHE A 164 -10.84 -15.01 9.10
C PHE A 164 -11.95 -16.00 9.45
#